data_AF-X0VN76-F1
#
_entry.id   AF-X0VN76-F1
#
_cell.length_a   1.000
_cell.length_b   1.000
_cell.length_c   1.000
_cell.angle_alpha   90.00
_cell.angle_beta   90.00
_cell.angle_gamma   90.00
#
_symmetry.space_group_name_H-M   'P 1'
#
loop_
_entity.id
_entity.type
_entity.pdbx_description
1 polymer ?
#
loop_
_entity_poly.entity_id
_entity_poly.type
_entity_poly.pdbx_seq_one_letter_code
_entity_poly.pdbx_strand_id
1 'polypeptide(L)'
;TDFVTDFIRKKQDKPLLVYFPMTLVHAPFPPTPESKNQKSKDHQKNFEDMVAYMDACIGKILDSLKDANRMDSTVMLFTGDNGTNDLLSSTLNGETIRGGKGYTRDHGTHVPLIVTGPGVPAGKVCEDLIDFSDFLPTMADIAGADLPKNVELDGRSFWPQCRGREGNPREWLFNYYFPRPYAKRYDNKYQHSESRWVRNKEYKLYGDGRFYNVAKDVLEHSPLSPDDASETRQSLQKVLNSMPRKGANINYNKTRL
;
A
#
# COMPACT_ATOMS: atom_id res chain seq x y z
N THR A 1 12.15 -15.03 -8.82
CA THR A 1 12.29 -14.40 -10.15
C THR A 1 12.38 -15.45 -11.24
N ASP A 2 13.35 -16.36 -11.19
CA ASP A 2 13.57 -17.37 -12.24
C ASP A 2 12.34 -18.22 -12.55
N PHE A 3 11.60 -18.68 -11.52
CA PHE A 3 10.33 -19.37 -11.72
C PHE A 3 9.31 -18.57 -12.54
N VAL A 4 9.22 -17.25 -12.28
CA VAL A 4 8.30 -16.35 -12.99
C VAL A 4 8.75 -16.17 -14.44
N THR A 5 10.05 -15.98 -14.68
CA THR A 5 10.59 -15.86 -16.05
C THR A 5 10.39 -17.14 -16.85
N ASP A 6 10.60 -18.31 -16.23
CA ASP A 6 10.37 -19.59 -16.87
C ASP A 6 8.88 -19.82 -17.15
N PHE A 7 8.01 -19.41 -16.23
CA PHE A 7 6.55 -19.46 -16.42
C PHE A 7 6.11 -18.59 -17.60
N ILE A 8 6.63 -17.36 -17.72
CA ILE A 8 6.34 -16.44 -18.84
C ILE A 8 6.82 -17.00 -20.18
N ARG A 9 8.01 -17.62 -20.20
CA ARG A 9 8.63 -18.16 -21.42
C ARG A 9 7.97 -19.45 -21.93
N LYS A 10 7.31 -20.20 -21.07
CA LYS A 10 6.53 -21.37 -21.50
C LYS A 10 5.40 -20.88 -22.41
N LYS A 11 5.50 -21.17 -23.71
CA LYS A 11 4.43 -20.88 -24.69
C LYS A 11 3.13 -21.53 -24.23
N GLN A 12 2.15 -20.71 -23.91
CA GLN A 12 0.79 -21.12 -23.57
C GLN A 12 -0.17 -20.17 -24.28
N ASP A 13 -1.17 -20.69 -24.99
CA ASP A 13 -2.18 -19.85 -25.68
C ASP A 13 -3.20 -19.22 -24.72
N LYS A 14 -2.93 -19.25 -23.40
CA LYS A 14 -3.83 -18.75 -22.36
C LYS A 14 -3.31 -17.44 -21.75
N PRO A 15 -4.22 -16.57 -21.27
CA PRO A 15 -3.86 -15.46 -20.40
C PRO A 15 -3.12 -15.95 -19.14
N LEU A 16 -2.20 -15.13 -18.64
CA LEU A 16 -1.40 -15.43 -17.45
C LEU A 16 -1.80 -14.49 -16.31
N LEU A 17 -1.79 -15.02 -15.09
CA LEU A 17 -1.84 -14.22 -13.86
C LEU A 17 -0.60 -14.57 -13.03
N VAL A 18 0.20 -13.57 -12.68
CA VAL A 18 1.36 -13.71 -11.80
C VAL A 18 1.13 -12.85 -10.56
N TYR A 19 1.01 -13.51 -9.42
CA TYR A 19 1.12 -12.87 -8.12
C TYR A 19 2.52 -13.14 -7.56
N PHE A 20 3.32 -12.09 -7.41
CA PHE A 20 4.73 -12.21 -7.02
C PHE A 20 5.02 -11.45 -5.72
N PRO A 21 4.62 -11.99 -4.54
CA PRO A 21 4.88 -11.38 -3.25
C PRO A 21 6.36 -11.57 -2.87
N MET A 22 7.18 -10.56 -3.16
CA MET A 22 8.60 -10.61 -2.87
C MET A 22 8.85 -10.56 -1.36
N THR A 23 9.79 -11.37 -0.86
CA THR A 23 10.32 -11.20 0.51
C THR A 23 11.19 -9.95 0.62
N LEU A 24 11.80 -9.53 -0.50
CA LEU A 24 12.47 -8.24 -0.58
C LEU A 24 11.42 -7.12 -0.41
N VAL A 25 11.66 -6.09 0.39
CA VAL A 25 12.90 -5.71 1.10
C VAL A 25 12.77 -5.89 2.62
N HIS A 26 12.09 -6.95 3.06
CA HIS A 26 11.77 -7.17 4.46
C HIS A 26 13.02 -7.43 5.34
N ALA A 27 12.97 -7.03 6.61
CA ALA A 27 13.95 -7.41 7.63
C ALA A 27 14.18 -8.94 7.63
N PRO A 28 15.41 -9.45 7.85
CA PRO A 28 16.48 -8.88 8.69
C PRO A 28 17.55 -8.04 7.96
N PHE A 29 17.30 -7.59 6.73
CA PHE A 29 18.24 -6.80 5.94
C PHE A 29 19.61 -7.47 5.72
N PRO A 30 19.66 -8.72 5.22
CA PRO A 30 20.93 -9.33 4.84
C PRO A 30 21.48 -8.68 3.57
N PRO A 31 22.80 -8.76 3.33
CA PRO A 31 23.37 -8.46 2.02
C PRO A 31 22.69 -9.30 0.92
N THR A 32 22.53 -8.72 -0.27
CA THR A 32 22.00 -9.42 -1.45
C THR A 32 23.12 -10.09 -2.23
N PRO A 33 22.83 -10.96 -3.21
CA PRO A 33 23.84 -11.46 -4.14
C PRO A 33 24.62 -10.35 -4.89
N GLU A 34 24.05 -9.16 -5.02
CA GLU A 34 24.66 -8.01 -5.70
C GLU A 34 25.32 -7.01 -4.73
N SER A 35 25.21 -7.23 -3.41
CA SER A 35 25.89 -6.42 -2.41
C SER A 35 27.42 -6.49 -2.55
N LYS A 36 28.07 -5.33 -2.57
CA LYS A 36 29.55 -5.24 -2.60
C LYS A 36 30.21 -5.84 -1.37
N ASN A 37 29.56 -5.73 -0.20
CA ASN A 37 30.06 -6.28 1.06
C ASN A 37 29.11 -7.35 1.61
N GLN A 38 29.43 -8.62 1.33
CA GLN A 38 28.69 -9.80 1.79
C GLN A 38 28.71 -10.02 3.31
N LYS A 39 29.48 -9.24 4.07
CA LYS A 39 29.56 -9.29 5.54
C LYS A 39 28.97 -8.05 6.21
N SER A 40 28.30 -7.18 5.45
CA SER A 40 27.70 -5.95 5.96
C SER A 40 26.64 -6.24 7.02
N LYS A 41 26.72 -5.52 8.15
CA LYS A 41 25.72 -5.51 9.24
C LYS A 41 24.94 -4.19 9.30
N ASP A 42 25.19 -3.29 8.36
CA ASP A 42 24.50 -2.01 8.27
C ASP A 42 23.13 -2.23 7.63
N HIS A 43 22.07 -2.10 8.43
CA HIS A 43 20.70 -2.30 7.97
C HIS A 43 20.29 -1.32 6.87
N GLN A 44 20.72 -0.06 6.96
CA GLN A 44 20.34 0.97 5.99
C GLN A 44 20.97 0.68 4.63
N LYS A 45 22.27 0.41 4.62
CA LYS A 45 22.99 0.05 3.40
C LYS A 45 22.48 -1.25 2.78
N ASN A 46 22.23 -2.27 3.61
CA ASN A 46 21.72 -3.54 3.10
C ASN A 46 20.30 -3.38 2.55
N PHE A 47 19.46 -2.54 3.16
CA PHE A 47 18.14 -2.21 2.62
C PHE A 47 18.24 -1.54 1.25
N GLU A 48 19.16 -0.58 1.06
CA GLU A 48 19.39 0.05 -0.24
C GLU A 48 19.82 -0.98 -1.31
N ASP A 49 20.74 -1.88 -0.96
CA ASP A 49 21.14 -3.00 -1.82
C ASP A 49 19.95 -3.95 -2.13
N MET A 50 19.05 -4.16 -1.17
CA MET A 50 17.83 -4.97 -1.35
C MET A 50 16.82 -4.30 -2.28
N VAL A 51 16.66 -2.97 -2.22
CA VAL A 51 15.81 -2.22 -3.16
C VAL A 51 16.38 -2.31 -4.56
N ALA A 52 17.69 -2.12 -4.74
CA ALA A 52 18.35 -2.27 -6.03
C ALA A 52 18.20 -3.70 -6.59
N TYR A 53 18.35 -4.71 -5.73
CA TYR A 53 18.19 -6.11 -6.14
C TYR A 53 16.74 -6.47 -6.49
N MET A 54 15.76 -5.88 -5.80
CA MET A 54 14.34 -5.99 -6.15
C MET A 54 14.08 -5.39 -7.54
N ASP A 55 14.61 -4.21 -7.82
CA ASP A 55 14.53 -3.56 -9.13
C ASP A 55 15.14 -4.43 -10.24
N ALA A 56 16.34 -4.97 -10.03
CA ALA A 56 16.98 -5.91 -10.96
C ALA A 56 16.13 -7.18 -11.20
N CYS A 57 15.46 -7.70 -10.15
CA CYS A 57 14.54 -8.82 -10.29
C CYS A 57 13.31 -8.48 -11.12
N ILE A 58 12.75 -7.28 -10.96
CA ILE A 58 11.65 -6.76 -11.79
C ILE A 58 12.11 -6.60 -13.24
N GLY A 59 13.32 -6.07 -13.46
CA GLY A 59 13.94 -5.97 -14.79
C GLY A 59 13.98 -7.31 -15.51
N LYS A 60 14.41 -8.38 -14.83
CA LYS A 60 14.41 -9.75 -15.39
C LYS A 60 13.01 -10.23 -15.82
N ILE A 61 11.97 -9.88 -15.07
CA ILE A 61 10.58 -10.21 -15.43
C ILE A 61 10.15 -9.44 -16.68
N LEU A 62 10.45 -8.13 -16.72
CA LEU A 62 10.15 -7.29 -17.88
C LEU A 62 10.87 -7.77 -19.14
N ASP A 63 12.14 -8.13 -19.04
CA ASP A 63 12.90 -8.66 -20.17
C ASP A 63 12.35 -10.01 -20.63
N SER A 64 11.95 -10.88 -19.70
CA SER A 64 11.26 -12.12 -20.04
C SER A 64 9.92 -11.91 -20.76
N LEU A 65 9.18 -10.85 -20.44
CA LEU A 65 7.94 -10.49 -21.15
C LEU A 65 8.24 -9.98 -22.57
N LYS A 66 9.30 -9.20 -22.74
CA LYS A 66 9.77 -8.74 -24.06
C LYS A 66 10.23 -9.92 -24.92
N ASP A 67 11.10 -10.79 -24.40
CA ASP A 67 11.59 -11.99 -25.08
C ASP A 67 10.45 -12.90 -25.55
N ALA A 68 9.39 -13.00 -24.74
CA ALA A 68 8.22 -13.82 -25.04
C ALA A 68 7.19 -13.11 -25.95
N ASN A 69 7.45 -11.87 -26.40
CA ASN A 69 6.51 -11.01 -27.14
C ASN A 69 5.15 -10.84 -26.43
N ARG A 70 5.18 -10.68 -25.10
CA ARG A 70 3.97 -10.53 -24.25
C ARG A 70 3.82 -9.14 -23.64
N MET A 71 4.83 -8.28 -23.75
CA MET A 71 4.82 -6.95 -23.13
C MET A 71 3.58 -6.13 -23.54
N ASP A 72 3.23 -6.14 -24.83
CA ASP A 72 2.11 -5.36 -25.39
C ASP A 72 0.71 -5.91 -25.03
N SER A 73 0.65 -6.99 -24.25
CA SER A 73 -0.60 -7.58 -23.75
C SER A 73 -0.59 -7.79 -22.23
N THR A 74 0.42 -7.26 -21.54
CA THR A 74 0.59 -7.45 -20.10
C THR A 74 0.38 -6.14 -19.36
N VAL A 75 -0.54 -6.15 -18.40
CA VAL A 75 -0.65 -5.09 -17.40
C VAL A 75 0.17 -5.50 -16.17
N MET A 76 1.03 -4.62 -15.69
CA MET A 76 1.82 -4.80 -14.48
C MET A 76 1.41 -3.76 -13.44
N LEU A 77 1.12 -4.24 -12.23
CA LEU A 77 0.86 -3.44 -11.04
C LEU A 77 1.98 -3.72 -10.04
N PHE A 78 2.70 -2.69 -9.63
CA PHE A 78 3.72 -2.75 -8.59
C PHE A 78 3.27 -1.93 -7.39
N THR A 79 3.27 -2.53 -6.20
CA THR A 79 2.91 -1.84 -4.96
C THR A 79 3.61 -2.43 -3.73
N GLY A 80 3.61 -1.68 -2.63
CA GLY A 80 4.03 -2.16 -1.31
C GLY A 80 2.87 -2.71 -0.49
N ASP A 81 3.16 -3.46 0.57
CA ASP A 81 2.16 -3.97 1.52
C ASP A 81 1.91 -3.01 2.71
N ASN A 82 2.95 -2.29 3.11
CA ASN A 82 2.99 -1.32 4.20
C ASN A 82 4.23 -0.43 4.09
N GLY A 83 4.32 0.60 4.92
CA GLY A 83 5.51 1.42 5.09
C GLY A 83 6.77 0.65 5.49
N THR A 84 7.93 1.30 5.39
CA THR A 84 9.25 0.73 5.70
C THR A 84 9.44 0.48 7.20
N ASN A 85 10.37 -0.41 7.55
CA ASN A 85 10.66 -0.75 8.95
C ASN A 85 11.19 0.46 9.74
N ASP A 86 10.87 0.55 11.04
CA ASP A 86 11.25 1.65 11.93
C ASP A 86 12.76 1.72 12.26
N LEU A 87 13.55 0.75 11.82
CA LEU A 87 15.02 0.77 11.86
C LEU A 87 15.65 1.53 10.68
N LEU A 88 14.85 1.88 9.67
CA LEU A 88 15.30 2.49 8.42
C LEU A 88 14.81 3.93 8.33
N SER A 89 15.52 4.71 7.52
CA SER A 89 15.11 6.06 7.13
C SER A 89 15.17 6.23 5.62
N SER A 90 14.37 7.14 5.10
CA SER A 90 14.32 7.48 3.68
C SER A 90 14.12 8.99 3.52
N THR A 91 14.57 9.55 2.41
CA THR A 91 14.38 10.98 2.13
C THR A 91 13.11 11.18 1.30
N LEU A 92 12.21 12.04 1.75
CA LEU A 92 11.03 12.46 1.01
C LEU A 92 10.99 13.99 1.01
N ASN A 93 10.96 14.62 -0.17
CA ASN A 93 10.93 16.08 -0.33
C ASN A 93 12.02 16.84 0.46
N GLY A 94 13.21 16.24 0.58
CA GLY A 94 14.34 16.81 1.33
C GLY A 94 14.31 16.56 2.84
N GLU A 95 13.25 15.95 3.36
CA GLU A 95 13.15 15.57 4.77
C GLU A 95 13.51 14.11 4.99
N THR A 96 14.20 13.83 6.09
CA THR A 96 14.47 12.45 6.53
C THR A 96 13.25 11.90 7.26
N ILE A 97 12.59 10.92 6.65
CA ILE A 97 11.43 10.23 7.21
C ILE A 97 11.87 8.86 7.73
N ARG A 98 11.62 8.62 9.02
CA ARG A 98 11.81 7.30 9.62
C ARG A 98 10.70 6.36 9.19
N GLY A 99 11.04 5.08 8.97
CA GLY A 99 10.09 4.08 8.53
C GLY A 99 8.88 3.91 9.45
N GLY A 100 7.72 3.71 8.82
CA GLY A 100 6.42 3.78 9.45
C GLY A 100 5.70 2.46 9.68
N LYS A 101 6.34 1.31 9.43
CA LYS A 101 5.67 0.00 9.53
C LYS A 101 5.01 -0.18 10.88
N GLY A 102 3.70 -0.39 10.85
CA GLY A 102 2.88 -0.60 12.03
C GLY A 102 2.39 0.67 12.73
N TYR A 103 2.70 1.85 12.18
CA TYR A 103 2.06 3.11 12.52
C TYR A 103 0.89 3.40 11.58
N THR A 104 -0.04 4.24 12.03
CA THR A 104 -1.24 4.63 11.28
C THR A 104 -1.01 5.82 10.36
N ARG A 105 0.15 6.49 10.45
CA ARG A 105 0.53 7.67 9.68
C ARG A 105 0.86 7.32 8.23
N ASP A 106 0.97 8.32 7.38
CA ASP A 106 1.19 8.11 5.94
C ASP A 106 2.47 7.32 5.65
N HIS A 107 3.56 7.51 6.41
CA HIS A 107 4.77 6.68 6.25
C HIS A 107 4.58 5.19 6.60
N GLY A 108 3.45 4.81 7.21
CA GLY A 108 3.07 3.44 7.52
C GLY A 108 2.07 2.83 6.54
N THR A 109 1.25 3.65 5.86
CA THR A 109 0.13 3.18 5.03
C THR A 109 0.18 3.65 3.57
N HIS A 110 0.87 4.75 3.27
CA HIS A 110 0.99 5.30 1.92
C HIS A 110 2.21 4.68 1.24
N VAL A 111 1.94 3.73 0.36
CA VAL A 111 2.93 2.93 -0.38
C VAL A 111 2.88 3.30 -1.86
N PRO A 112 3.98 3.07 -2.63
CA PRO A 112 3.94 3.31 -4.06
C PRO A 112 2.91 2.42 -4.74
N LEU A 113 2.29 2.94 -5.80
CA LEU A 113 1.54 2.17 -6.79
C LEU A 113 1.97 2.63 -8.18
N ILE A 114 2.56 1.72 -8.95
CA ILE A 114 2.95 1.96 -10.35
C ILE A 114 2.17 0.98 -11.21
N VAL A 115 1.50 1.50 -12.24
CA VAL A 115 0.77 0.72 -13.23
C VAL A 115 1.38 0.98 -14.60
N THR A 116 1.64 -0.08 -15.35
CA THR A 116 2.11 -0.02 -16.74
C THR A 116 1.45 -1.10 -17.57
N GLY A 117 1.31 -0.88 -18.87
CA GLY A 117 0.72 -1.83 -19.80
C GLY A 117 -0.13 -1.16 -20.88
N PRO A 118 -0.88 -1.96 -21.66
CA PRO A 118 -1.65 -1.47 -22.79
C PRO A 118 -2.67 -0.40 -22.40
N GLY A 119 -2.63 0.75 -23.08
CA GLY A 119 -3.55 1.86 -22.86
C GLY A 119 -3.27 2.70 -21.61
N VAL A 120 -2.19 2.42 -20.86
CA VAL A 120 -1.75 3.25 -19.73
C VAL A 120 -0.78 4.32 -20.25
N PRO A 121 -1.07 5.62 -20.10
CA PRO A 121 -0.20 6.68 -20.58
C PRO A 121 1.09 6.76 -19.74
N ALA A 122 2.23 6.81 -20.41
CA ALA A 122 3.53 6.91 -19.74
C ALA A 122 3.73 8.27 -19.04
N GLY A 123 4.44 8.25 -17.90
CA GLY A 123 4.85 9.46 -17.18
C GLY A 123 3.70 10.26 -16.56
N LYS A 124 2.51 9.68 -16.42
CA LYS A 124 1.37 10.31 -15.75
C LYS A 124 1.35 9.96 -14.27
N VAL A 125 1.03 10.96 -13.45
CA VAL A 125 0.77 10.82 -12.02
C VAL A 125 -0.73 10.96 -11.82
N CYS A 126 -1.32 10.00 -11.08
CA CYS A 126 -2.71 10.03 -10.65
C CYS A 126 -2.72 10.27 -9.14
N GLU A 127 -3.37 11.34 -8.70
CA GLU A 127 -3.46 11.71 -7.28
C GLU A 127 -4.73 11.17 -6.61
N ASP A 128 -5.47 10.28 -7.27
CA ASP A 128 -6.70 9.73 -6.72
C ASP A 128 -6.40 8.76 -5.58
N LEU A 129 -7.31 8.76 -4.59
CA LEU A 129 -7.21 7.85 -3.46
C LEU A 129 -7.52 6.44 -3.92
N ILE A 130 -6.60 5.52 -3.65
CA ILE A 130 -6.72 4.09 -3.94
C ILE A 130 -6.58 3.34 -2.61
N ASP A 131 -7.49 2.41 -2.37
CA ASP A 131 -7.43 1.46 -1.26
C ASP A 131 -6.99 0.08 -1.76
N PHE A 132 -6.40 -0.73 -0.89
CA PHE A 132 -6.03 -2.09 -1.27
C PHE A 132 -7.25 -2.96 -1.65
N SER A 133 -8.44 -2.65 -1.13
CA SER A 133 -9.70 -3.28 -1.54
C SER A 133 -10.06 -3.04 -3.02
N ASP A 134 -9.50 -2.02 -3.66
CA ASP A 134 -9.75 -1.70 -5.07
C ASP A 134 -9.06 -2.67 -6.05
N PHE A 135 -8.06 -3.43 -5.60
CA PHE A 135 -7.31 -4.32 -6.48
C PHE A 135 -8.17 -5.43 -7.07
N LEU A 136 -9.09 -6.01 -6.29
CA LEU A 136 -9.97 -7.07 -6.79
C LEU A 136 -10.87 -6.58 -7.95
N PRO A 137 -11.70 -5.53 -7.80
CA PRO A 137 -12.50 -5.01 -8.91
C PRO A 137 -11.66 -4.48 -10.07
N THR A 138 -10.48 -3.92 -9.80
CA THR A 138 -9.56 -3.48 -10.86
C THR A 138 -9.02 -4.65 -11.66
N MET A 139 -8.59 -5.74 -11.01
CA MET A 139 -8.12 -6.94 -11.71
C MET A 139 -9.24 -7.61 -12.53
N ALA A 140 -10.47 -7.61 -12.01
CA ALA A 140 -11.63 -8.10 -12.76
C ALA A 140 -11.89 -7.25 -14.01
N ASP A 141 -11.84 -5.91 -13.90
CA ASP A 141 -12.00 -4.97 -15.02
C ASP A 141 -10.89 -5.15 -16.07
N ILE A 142 -9.63 -5.29 -15.64
CA ILE A 142 -8.49 -5.59 -16.53
C ILE A 142 -8.72 -6.91 -17.29
N ALA A 143 -9.22 -7.94 -16.61
CA ALA A 143 -9.45 -9.26 -17.19
C ALA A 143 -10.76 -9.37 -17.99
N GLY A 144 -11.64 -8.37 -17.94
CA GLY A 144 -13.00 -8.44 -18.47
C GLY A 144 -13.87 -9.49 -17.77
N ALA A 145 -13.61 -9.77 -16.49
CA ALA A 145 -14.32 -10.75 -15.69
C ALA A 145 -15.48 -10.12 -14.89
N ASP A 146 -16.56 -10.87 -14.72
CA ASP A 146 -17.67 -10.46 -13.85
C ASP A 146 -17.30 -10.60 -12.38
N LEU A 147 -17.69 -9.60 -11.58
CA LEU A 147 -17.60 -9.68 -10.13
C LEU A 147 -18.72 -10.54 -9.55
N PRO A 148 -18.48 -11.24 -8.41
CA PRO A 148 -19.51 -12.04 -7.77
C PRO A 148 -20.69 -11.17 -7.32
N LYS A 149 -21.91 -11.53 -7.75
CA LYS A 149 -23.13 -10.75 -7.46
C LYS A 149 -23.60 -10.81 -6.00
N ASN A 150 -23.14 -11.79 -5.24
CA ASN A 150 -23.61 -12.07 -3.88
C ASN A 150 -22.58 -11.71 -2.81
N VAL A 151 -21.61 -10.86 -3.15
CA VAL A 151 -20.56 -10.39 -2.24
C VAL A 151 -20.56 -8.87 -2.28
N GLU A 152 -20.74 -8.25 -1.12
CA GLU A 152 -20.53 -6.81 -0.97
C GLU A 152 -19.02 -6.54 -0.98
N LEU A 153 -18.58 -5.64 -1.86
CA LEU A 153 -17.18 -5.27 -2.02
C LEU A 153 -16.99 -3.82 -1.56
N ASP A 154 -15.98 -3.58 -0.73
CA ASP A 154 -15.56 -2.22 -0.36
C ASP A 154 -14.83 -1.50 -1.50
N GLY A 155 -14.30 -2.27 -2.46
CA GLY A 155 -13.48 -1.83 -3.57
C GLY A 155 -14.26 -1.27 -4.75
N ARG A 156 -13.61 -0.42 -5.54
CA ARG A 156 -14.05 0.05 -6.86
C ARG A 156 -12.87 0.01 -7.84
N SER A 157 -13.14 -0.24 -9.11
CA SER A 157 -12.07 -0.28 -10.12
C SER A 157 -11.42 1.10 -10.28
N PHE A 158 -10.09 1.15 -10.25
CA PHE A 158 -9.31 2.32 -10.64
C PHE A 158 -8.72 2.21 -12.07
N TRP A 159 -9.09 1.16 -12.81
CA TRP A 159 -8.57 0.92 -14.16
C TRP A 159 -8.91 2.01 -15.18
N PRO A 160 -10.11 2.65 -15.16
CA PRO A 160 -10.38 3.80 -16.02
C PRO A 160 -9.37 4.93 -15.80
N GLN A 161 -9.07 5.27 -14.54
CA GLN A 161 -8.10 6.31 -14.16
C GLN A 161 -6.70 5.96 -14.64
N CYS A 162 -6.27 4.69 -14.52
CA CYS A 162 -4.99 4.23 -15.08
C CYS A 162 -4.87 4.46 -16.58
N ARG A 163 -5.99 4.46 -17.33
CA ARG A 163 -6.00 4.71 -18.78
C ARG A 163 -6.26 6.16 -19.16
N GLY A 164 -6.24 7.08 -18.18
CA GLY A 164 -6.56 8.50 -18.40
C GLY A 164 -8.01 8.74 -18.80
N ARG A 165 -8.93 7.83 -18.43
CA ARG A 165 -10.36 7.93 -18.68
C ARG A 165 -11.07 8.39 -17.41
N GLU A 166 -12.27 8.93 -17.58
CA GLU A 166 -13.17 9.21 -16.46
C GLU A 166 -13.47 7.91 -15.69
N GLY A 167 -13.30 7.96 -14.38
CA GLY A 167 -13.50 6.85 -13.47
C GLY A 167 -14.34 7.25 -12.26
N ASN A 168 -14.29 6.46 -11.19
CA ASN A 168 -15.01 6.73 -9.94
C ASN A 168 -13.99 6.83 -8.79
N PRO A 169 -13.23 7.94 -8.68
CA PRO A 169 -12.23 8.09 -7.63
C PRO A 169 -12.88 8.14 -6.25
N ARG A 170 -12.15 7.68 -5.23
CA ARG A 170 -12.61 7.75 -3.84
C ARG A 170 -12.52 9.17 -3.32
N GLU A 171 -13.57 9.63 -2.67
CA GLU A 171 -13.55 10.88 -1.90
C GLU A 171 -12.81 10.70 -0.56
N TRP A 172 -12.85 9.49 -0.01
CA TRP A 172 -12.27 9.14 1.28
C TRP A 172 -11.81 7.68 1.36
N LEU A 173 -10.93 7.42 2.32
CA LEU A 173 -10.48 6.09 2.73
C LEU A 173 -10.83 5.89 4.20
N PHE A 174 -11.33 4.71 4.54
CA PHE A 174 -11.45 4.26 5.93
C PHE A 174 -10.37 3.23 6.19
N ASN A 175 -9.78 3.26 7.38
CA ASN A 175 -8.85 2.23 7.81
C ASN A 175 -9.15 1.85 9.26
N TYR A 176 -8.95 0.57 9.53
CA TYR A 176 -9.05 -0.04 10.84
C TYR A 176 -7.76 -0.80 11.12
N TYR A 177 -7.16 -0.57 12.29
CA TYR A 177 -5.88 -1.15 12.65
C TYR A 177 -5.86 -1.57 14.12
N PHE A 178 -5.56 -2.84 14.36
CA PHE A 178 -5.34 -3.36 15.71
C PHE A 178 -4.01 -4.11 15.78
N PRO A 179 -2.92 -3.46 16.20
CA PRO A 179 -1.62 -4.11 16.27
C PRO A 179 -1.61 -5.17 17.37
N ARG A 180 -1.52 -6.43 16.96
CA ARG A 180 -1.26 -7.59 17.83
C ARG A 180 -2.27 -7.74 18.99
N PRO A 181 -3.55 -8.05 18.71
CA PRO A 181 -4.59 -8.23 19.73
C PRO A 181 -4.25 -9.29 20.80
N TYR A 182 -3.26 -10.15 20.58
CA TYR A 182 -2.86 -11.23 21.49
C TYR A 182 -1.53 -10.98 22.24
N ALA A 183 -1.01 -9.74 22.25
CA ALA A 183 0.23 -9.42 22.95
C ALA A 183 0.09 -9.60 24.49
N LYS A 184 1.18 -9.98 25.17
CA LYS A 184 1.17 -10.25 26.62
C LYS A 184 1.23 -9.00 27.52
N ARG A 185 1.49 -7.82 26.95
CA ARG A 185 1.56 -6.50 27.62
C ARG A 185 0.98 -5.46 26.65
N TYR A 186 0.46 -4.35 27.16
CA TYR A 186 0.14 -3.13 26.40
C TYR A 186 1.22 -2.05 26.66
N ASP A 187 1.37 -1.08 25.75
CA ASP A 187 2.33 0.05 25.78
C ASP A 187 3.80 -0.23 25.39
N ASN A 188 4.03 -0.63 24.15
CA ASN A 188 5.32 -0.54 23.46
C ASN A 188 5.13 -0.29 21.95
N LYS A 189 6.23 -0.15 21.20
CA LYS A 189 6.22 0.19 19.76
C LYS A 189 5.41 -0.73 18.83
N TYR A 190 4.90 -1.86 19.34
CA TYR A 190 4.01 -2.78 18.60
C TYR A 190 2.69 -3.06 19.34
N GLN A 191 2.32 -2.22 20.30
CA GLN A 191 1.17 -2.37 21.21
C GLN A 191 0.42 -1.05 21.31
N HIS A 192 -0.17 -0.63 20.20
CA HIS A 192 -1.11 0.49 20.21
C HIS A 192 -2.51 0.00 20.51
N SER A 193 -3.31 0.88 21.10
CA SER A 193 -4.75 0.73 21.13
C SER A 193 -5.27 0.53 19.72
N GLU A 194 -6.35 -0.24 19.61
CA GLU A 194 -7.16 -0.32 18.41
C GLU A 194 -7.44 1.10 17.89
N SER A 195 -7.14 1.33 16.62
CA SER A 195 -7.25 2.62 15.97
C SER A 195 -8.06 2.50 14.70
N ARG A 196 -8.84 3.54 14.43
CA ARG A 196 -9.59 3.69 13.18
C ARG A 196 -9.54 5.15 12.76
N TRP A 197 -9.53 5.39 11.46
CA TRP A 197 -9.52 6.74 10.92
C TRP A 197 -10.18 6.77 9.54
N VAL A 198 -10.68 7.95 9.19
CA VAL A 198 -11.09 8.28 7.83
C VAL A 198 -10.19 9.41 7.33
N ARG A 199 -9.77 9.35 6.07
CA ARG A 199 -9.07 10.46 5.41
C ARG A 199 -9.65 10.78 4.05
N ASN A 200 -9.47 12.01 3.59
CA ASN A 200 -9.48 12.35 2.17
C ASN A 200 -8.04 12.67 1.72
N LYS A 201 -7.86 13.36 0.59
CA LYS A 201 -6.52 13.72 0.08
C LYS A 201 -5.75 14.63 1.05
N GLU A 202 -6.44 15.55 1.74
CA GLU A 202 -5.81 16.60 2.54
C GLU A 202 -5.92 16.40 4.06
N TYR A 203 -7.02 15.80 4.53
CA TYR A 203 -7.36 15.74 5.94
C TYR A 203 -7.59 14.31 6.43
N LYS A 204 -7.28 14.08 7.70
CA LYS A 204 -7.44 12.79 8.38
C LYS A 204 -8.02 12.97 9.77
N LEU A 205 -9.08 12.21 10.05
CA LEU A 205 -9.81 12.21 11.31
C LEU A 205 -9.73 10.83 11.97
N TYR A 206 -9.18 10.78 13.18
CA TYR A 206 -9.11 9.57 14.00
C TYR A 206 -10.38 9.37 14.83
N GLY A 207 -10.64 8.11 15.20
CA GLY A 207 -11.73 7.68 16.09
C GLY A 207 -11.75 8.35 17.46
N ASP A 208 -10.59 8.84 17.92
CA ASP A 208 -10.42 9.55 19.20
C ASP A 208 -10.57 11.08 19.08
N GLY A 209 -10.89 11.58 17.88
CA GLY A 209 -11.13 13.00 17.62
C GLY A 209 -9.92 13.77 17.13
N ARG A 210 -8.71 13.20 17.13
CA ARG A 210 -7.53 13.86 16.54
C ARG A 210 -7.75 14.12 15.05
N PHE A 211 -7.44 15.31 14.60
CA PHE A 211 -7.70 15.80 13.24
C PHE A 211 -6.46 16.51 12.70
N TYR A 212 -6.04 16.19 11.48
CA TYR A 212 -4.79 16.72 10.90
C TYR A 212 -4.99 17.11 9.43
N ASN A 213 -4.27 18.15 8.97
CA ASN A 213 -4.02 18.39 7.55
C ASN A 213 -2.76 17.60 7.14
N VAL A 214 -2.95 16.38 6.66
CA VAL A 214 -1.86 15.46 6.32
C VAL A 214 -1.11 15.86 5.05
N ALA A 215 -1.67 16.73 4.22
CA ALA A 215 -0.95 17.28 3.07
C ALA A 215 0.13 18.29 3.47
N LYS A 216 -0.02 18.95 4.62
CA LYS A 216 0.93 19.94 5.15
C LYS A 216 1.71 19.46 6.37
N ASP A 217 1.19 18.45 7.06
CA ASP A 217 1.76 17.87 8.28
C ASP A 217 1.77 16.34 8.17
N VAL A 218 2.66 15.81 7.34
CA VAL A 218 2.80 14.37 7.04
C VAL A 218 3.13 13.56 8.30
N LEU A 219 3.79 14.18 9.28
CA LEU A 219 4.18 13.55 10.54
C LEU A 219 3.12 13.67 11.64
N GLU A 220 2.02 14.38 11.38
CA GLU A 220 0.89 14.59 12.30
C GLU A 220 1.34 15.20 13.65
N HIS A 221 2.21 16.20 13.60
CA HIS A 221 2.73 16.91 14.78
C HIS A 221 1.75 17.96 15.33
N SER A 222 0.96 18.57 14.46
CA SER A 222 0.11 19.73 14.78
C SER A 222 -1.36 19.38 14.55
N PRO A 223 -2.07 18.87 15.59
CA PRO A 223 -3.50 18.62 15.46
C PRO A 223 -4.27 19.93 15.25
N LEU A 224 -5.28 19.87 14.40
CA LEU A 224 -6.23 20.94 14.15
C LEU A 224 -7.33 20.99 15.20
N SER A 225 -7.85 22.19 15.46
CA SER A 225 -9.07 22.40 16.25
C SER A 225 -10.30 21.82 15.51
N PRO A 226 -11.38 21.41 16.20
CA PRO A 226 -12.62 21.00 15.54
C PRO A 226 -13.25 22.06 14.62
N ASP A 227 -12.97 23.33 14.88
CA ASP A 227 -13.47 24.46 14.07
C ASP A 227 -12.63 24.69 12.80
N ASP A 228 -11.39 24.20 12.77
CA ASP A 228 -10.55 24.25 11.57
C ASP A 228 -11.11 23.30 10.51
N ALA A 229 -11.35 23.79 9.29
CA ALA A 229 -11.94 23.00 8.20
C ALA A 229 -13.22 22.24 8.62
N SER A 230 -14.09 22.91 9.37
CA SER A 230 -15.25 22.32 10.04
C SER A 230 -16.17 21.51 9.11
N GLU A 231 -16.41 21.99 7.88
CA GLU A 231 -17.21 21.28 6.87
C GLU A 231 -16.58 19.92 6.50
N THR A 232 -15.27 19.91 6.22
CA THR A 232 -14.53 18.68 5.92
C THR A 232 -14.53 17.74 7.12
N ARG A 233 -14.27 18.25 8.32
CA ARG A 233 -14.30 17.44 9.54
C ARG A 233 -15.67 16.79 9.75
N GLN A 234 -16.76 17.54 9.55
CA GLN A 234 -18.12 17.00 9.64
C GLN A 234 -18.39 15.92 8.59
N SER A 235 -17.91 16.09 7.36
CA SER A 235 -18.01 15.08 6.30
C SER A 235 -17.29 13.78 6.69
N LEU A 236 -16.02 13.87 7.11
CA LEU A 236 -15.25 12.70 7.55
C LEU A 236 -15.86 12.06 8.80
N GLN A 237 -16.43 12.84 9.72
CA GLN A 237 -17.10 12.32 10.91
C GLN A 237 -18.35 11.51 10.56
N LYS A 238 -19.12 11.92 9.55
CA LYS A 238 -20.29 11.15 9.06
C LYS A 238 -19.85 9.77 8.57
N VAL A 239 -18.78 9.71 7.77
CA VAL A 239 -18.19 8.43 7.32
C VAL A 239 -17.70 7.60 8.50
N LEU A 240 -16.94 8.20 9.41
CA LEU A 240 -16.38 7.51 10.58
C LEU A 240 -17.49 6.94 11.50
N ASN A 241 -18.64 7.60 11.55
CA ASN A 241 -19.82 7.15 12.29
C ASN A 241 -20.56 5.99 11.62
N SER A 242 -20.52 5.90 10.28
CA SER A 242 -21.12 4.76 9.55
C SER A 242 -20.22 3.52 9.56
N MET A 243 -18.94 3.67 9.89
CA MET A 243 -17.97 2.59 9.90
C MET A 243 -17.95 1.82 11.24
N PRO A 244 -17.52 0.53 11.22
CA PRO A 244 -17.39 -0.26 12.44
C PRO A 244 -16.59 0.44 13.53
N ARG A 245 -17.08 0.38 14.77
CA ARG A 245 -16.38 0.91 15.95
C ARG A 245 -15.31 -0.04 16.49
N LYS A 246 -15.46 -1.32 16.16
CA LYS A 246 -14.67 -2.45 16.63
C LYS A 246 -14.58 -3.49 15.52
N GLY A 247 -13.47 -4.21 15.44
CA GLY A 247 -13.30 -5.24 14.41
C GLY A 247 -14.16 -6.46 14.72
N ALA A 248 -14.99 -6.85 13.76
CA ALA A 248 -16.04 -7.84 13.95
C ALA A 248 -15.53 -9.23 14.39
N ASN A 249 -14.32 -9.61 13.96
CA ASN A 249 -13.75 -10.93 14.19
C ASN A 249 -12.67 -10.97 15.30
N ILE A 250 -12.61 -9.93 16.14
CA ILE A 250 -11.69 -9.88 17.27
C ILE A 250 -12.35 -10.51 18.49
N ASN A 251 -11.68 -11.52 19.06
CA ASN A 251 -12.05 -12.02 20.38
C ASN A 251 -11.46 -11.11 21.47
N TYR A 252 -12.23 -10.10 21.89
CA TYR A 252 -11.85 -9.16 22.94
C TYR A 252 -11.67 -9.81 24.32
N ASN A 253 -12.17 -11.01 24.55
CA ASN A 253 -11.88 -11.75 25.79
C ASN A 253 -10.47 -12.35 25.78
N LYS A 254 -9.85 -12.50 24.61
CA LYS A 254 -8.47 -12.97 24.44
C LYS A 254 -7.47 -11.81 24.26
N THR A 255 -7.94 -10.57 24.20
CA THR A 255 -7.08 -9.39 24.22
C THR A 255 -6.65 -9.11 25.66
N ARG A 256 -5.36 -9.29 25.98
CA ARG A 256 -4.84 -9.20 27.36
C ARG A 256 -4.59 -7.75 27.77
N LEU A 257 -5.59 -7.08 28.38
CA LEU A 257 -5.47 -5.73 28.98
C LEU A 257 -4.22 -5.58 29.86
#